data_AF-A0A821CV70-F1
#
_entry.id   AF-A0A821CV70-F1
#
_cell.length_a   1.000
_cell.length_b   1.000
_cell.length_c   1.000
_cell.angle_alpha   90.00
_cell.angle_beta   90.00
_cell.angle_gamma   90.00
#
_symmetry.space_group_name_H-M   'P 1'
#
loop_
_entity.id
_entity.type
_entity.pdbx_description
1 polymer ?
#
loop_
_entity_poly.entity_id
_entity_poly.type
_entity_poly.pdbx_seq_one_letter_code
_entity_poly.pdbx_strand_id
1 'polypeptide(L)'
;FMEVCNYEQRTKLTAFLVSFFTGIFGTDWFVLSRGEARYIIAGIFKLIISFGCIIAWPITIVGISEKKPSLLMVAEVICVILSLTSFIWWLTDWIRILAEVFYDGHGVPLQPWGYNYYYDRIPYRL
;
A
#
# COMPACT_ATOMS: atom_id res chain seq x y z
N PHE A 1 -12.86 -19.72 13.00
CA PHE A 1 -11.72 -20.48 13.57
C PHE A 1 -10.83 -20.89 12.42
N MET A 2 -9.64 -20.29 12.33
CA MET A 2 -8.64 -20.65 11.34
C MET A 2 -7.83 -21.79 11.95
N GLU A 3 -7.74 -22.94 11.28
CA GLU A 3 -6.87 -24.02 11.74
C GLU A 3 -5.42 -23.52 11.71
N VAL A 4 -4.79 -23.50 12.89
CA VAL A 4 -3.43 -22.99 13.12
C VAL A 4 -2.41 -23.64 12.18
N CYS A 5 -2.71 -24.83 11.62
CA CYS A 5 -1.83 -25.60 10.75
C CYS A 5 -1.87 -25.26 9.26
N ASN A 6 -2.72 -24.32 8.79
CA ASN A 6 -2.79 -23.98 7.36
C ASN A 6 -2.66 -22.48 7.06
N TYR A 7 -2.12 -21.68 8.00
CA TYR A 7 -1.89 -20.26 7.75
C TYR A 7 -0.59 -20.02 6.99
N GLU A 8 -0.70 -19.61 5.73
CA GLU A 8 0.47 -19.21 4.93
C GLU A 8 0.87 -17.77 5.28
N GLN A 9 1.88 -17.56 6.12
CA GLN A 9 2.37 -16.22 6.48
C GLN A 9 2.94 -15.47 5.26
N ARG A 10 2.69 -14.16 5.13
CA ARG A 10 3.25 -13.34 4.04
C ARG A 10 4.69 -12.96 4.33
N THR A 11 5.54 -13.02 3.31
CA THR A 11 6.95 -12.62 3.44
C THR A 11 7.12 -11.11 3.34
N LYS A 12 8.08 -10.59 4.12
CA LYS A 12 8.51 -9.19 4.10
C LYS A 12 9.03 -8.77 2.72
N LEU A 13 9.71 -9.67 2.01
CA LEU A 13 10.17 -9.47 0.63
C LEU A 13 8.99 -9.23 -0.31
N THR A 14 7.98 -10.10 -0.30
CA THR A 14 6.81 -9.94 -1.17
C THR A 14 6.07 -8.65 -0.85
N ALA A 15 5.82 -8.37 0.44
CA ALA A 15 5.15 -7.14 0.87
C ALA A 15 5.93 -5.89 0.41
N PHE A 16 7.26 -5.89 0.58
CA PHE A 16 8.12 -4.79 0.16
C PHE A 16 8.13 -4.60 -1.36
N LEU A 17 8.30 -5.66 -2.15
CA LEU A 17 8.32 -5.56 -3.61
C LEU A 17 6.97 -5.07 -4.17
N VAL A 18 5.86 -5.60 -3.64
CA VAL A 18 4.52 -5.13 -4.02
C VAL A 18 4.37 -3.65 -3.68
N SER A 19 4.75 -3.24 -2.47
CA SER A 19 4.68 -1.85 -2.03
C SER A 19 5.61 -0.93 -2.85
N PHE A 20 6.78 -1.42 -3.22
CA PHE A 20 7.77 -0.67 -3.99
C PHE A 20 7.29 -0.36 -5.40
N PHE A 21 6.88 -1.38 -6.14
CA PHE A 21 6.50 -1.22 -7.55
C PHE A 21 5.07 -0.71 -7.74
N THR A 22 4.16 -1.07 -6.84
CA THR A 22 2.72 -0.84 -7.04
C THR A 22 2.00 -0.29 -5.81
N GLY A 23 2.70 -0.13 -4.68
CA GLY A 23 2.09 0.32 -3.42
C GLY A 23 1.60 1.76 -3.43
N ILE A 24 1.98 2.56 -4.43
CA ILE A 24 1.34 3.86 -4.63
C ILE A 24 -0.16 3.70 -4.87
N PHE A 25 -0.56 2.67 -5.64
CA PHE A 25 -1.96 2.30 -5.87
C PHE A 25 -2.60 1.52 -4.71
N GLY A 26 -1.89 1.31 -3.60
CA GLY A 26 -2.40 0.57 -2.42
C GLY A 26 -2.46 -0.95 -2.57
N THR A 27 -1.74 -1.52 -3.55
CA THR A 27 -1.70 -2.98 -3.77
C THR A 27 -1.15 -3.75 -2.57
N ASP A 28 -0.23 -3.16 -1.81
CA ASP A 28 0.30 -3.70 -0.57
C ASP A 28 -0.79 -3.88 0.48
N TRP A 29 -1.68 -2.90 0.64
CA TRP A 29 -2.84 -2.99 1.53
C TRP A 29 -3.82 -4.09 1.10
N PHE A 30 -4.09 -4.23 -0.20
CA PHE A 30 -4.95 -5.31 -0.70
C PHE A 30 -4.32 -6.69 -0.49
N VAL A 31 -3.02 -6.84 -0.74
CA VAL A 31 -2.29 -8.11 -0.53
C VAL A 31 -2.27 -8.50 0.95
N LEU A 32 -2.10 -7.53 1.85
CA LEU A 32 -2.09 -7.76 3.29
C LEU A 32 -3.49 -7.87 3.91
N SER A 33 -4.55 -7.49 3.18
CA SER A 33 -5.88 -7.40 3.74
C SER A 33 -6.42 -8.70 4.32
N ARG A 34 -6.16 -9.85 3.68
CA ARG A 34 -6.77 -11.15 4.06
C ARG A 34 -8.31 -11.10 4.20
N GLY A 35 -8.97 -10.18 3.49
CA GLY A 35 -10.42 -9.96 3.62
C GLY A 35 -10.82 -9.04 4.78
N GLU A 36 -9.87 -8.50 5.53
CA GLU A 36 -10.11 -7.53 6.59
C GLU A 36 -10.42 -6.14 6.00
N ALA A 37 -11.52 -5.54 6.49
CA ALA A 37 -12.11 -4.35 5.89
C ALA A 37 -11.24 -3.09 6.01
N ARG A 38 -10.51 -2.87 7.12
CA ARG A 38 -9.64 -1.71 7.31
C ARG A 38 -8.53 -1.68 6.27
N TYR A 39 -7.93 -2.83 5.97
CA TYR A 39 -6.92 -2.92 4.91
C TYR A 39 -7.50 -2.65 3.52
N ILE A 40 -8.66 -3.23 3.22
CA ILE A 40 -9.35 -3.00 1.94
C ILE A 40 -9.68 -1.51 1.77
N ILE A 41 -10.24 -0.88 2.80
CA ILE A 41 -10.60 0.54 2.81
C ILE A 41 -9.34 1.41 2.63
N ALA A 42 -8.25 1.12 3.34
CA ALA A 42 -6.98 1.82 3.17
C ALA A 42 -6.44 1.72 1.72
N GLY A 43 -6.51 0.52 1.13
CA GLY A 43 -6.16 0.30 -0.27
C GLY A 43 -7.02 1.13 -1.24
N ILE A 44 -8.35 1.18 -1.02
CA ILE A 44 -9.28 1.98 -1.84
C ILE A 44 -8.96 3.48 -1.74
N PHE A 45 -8.71 3.99 -0.52
CA PHE A 45 -8.36 5.40 -0.35
C PHE A 45 -7.08 5.76 -1.09
N LYS A 46 -6.04 4.94 -0.96
CA LYS A 46 -4.81 5.12 -1.74
C LYS A 46 -5.08 5.11 -3.24
N LEU A 47 -5.85 4.14 -3.73
CA LEU A 47 -6.18 4.00 -5.15
C LEU A 47 -6.87 5.27 -5.68
N ILE A 48 -7.86 5.79 -4.96
CA ILE A 48 -8.59 7.02 -5.33
C ILE A 48 -7.64 8.23 -5.32
N ILE A 49 -6.83 8.38 -4.28
CA ILE A 49 -5.87 9.50 -4.18
C ILE A 49 -4.87 9.44 -5.34
N SER A 50 -4.32 8.26 -5.64
CA SER A 50 -3.34 8.10 -6.72
C SER A 50 -3.92 8.31 -8.11
N PHE A 51 -5.12 7.78 -8.41
CA PHE A 51 -5.79 8.07 -9.69
C PHE A 51 -6.19 9.54 -9.79
N GLY A 52 -6.62 10.15 -8.69
CA GLY A 52 -6.87 11.59 -8.61
C GLY A 52 -5.65 12.39 -9.05
N CYS A 53 -4.46 12.04 -8.58
CA CYS A 53 -3.22 12.69 -9.01
C CYS A 53 -2.93 12.49 -10.51
N ILE A 54 -3.05 11.27 -11.03
CA ILE A 54 -2.73 10.95 -12.43
C ILE A 54 -3.63 11.71 -13.40
N ILE A 55 -4.92 11.87 -13.06
CA ILE A 55 -5.89 12.55 -13.92
C ILE A 55 -5.81 14.08 -13.76
N ALA A 56 -5.56 14.58 -12.54
CA ALA A 56 -5.63 16.00 -12.27
C ALA A 56 -4.41 16.78 -12.81
N TRP A 57 -3.21 16.21 -12.81
CA TRP A 57 -2.00 16.87 -13.36
C TRP A 57 -2.11 17.22 -14.86
N PRO A 58 -2.57 16.32 -15.76
CA PRO A 58 -2.83 16.68 -17.15
C PRO A 58 -3.85 17.81 -17.32
N ILE A 59 -4.91 17.81 -16.51
CA ILE A 59 -5.97 18.84 -16.57
C ILE A 59 -5.42 20.20 -16.16
N THR A 60 -4.62 20.28 -15.11
CA THR A 60 -4.00 21.54 -14.68
C THR A 60 -3.03 22.06 -15.74
N ILE A 61 -2.21 21.20 -16.34
CA ILE A 61 -1.28 21.59 -17.43
C ILE A 61 -2.04 22.17 -18.64
N VAL A 62 -3.12 21.50 -19.08
CA VAL A 62 -3.96 22.00 -20.19
C VAL A 62 -4.63 23.32 -19.81
N GLY A 63 -5.15 23.43 -18.57
CA GLY A 63 -5.79 24.64 -18.09
C GLY A 63 -4.85 25.85 -18.05
N ILE A 64 -3.60 25.65 -17.64
CA ILE A 64 -2.57 26.71 -17.66
C ILE A 64 -2.37 27.23 -19.10
N SER A 65 -2.39 26.32 -20.08
CA SER A 65 -2.31 26.67 -21.51
C SER A 65 -3.49 27.55 -21.96
N GLU A 66 -4.68 27.34 -21.41
CA GLU A 66 -5.90 28.10 -21.74
C GLU A 66 -6.09 29.42 -20.98
N LYS A 67 -5.17 29.82 -20.08
CA LYS A 67 -5.24 31.07 -19.29
C LYS A 67 -6.53 31.28 -18.48
N LYS A 68 -7.03 30.25 -17.76
CA LYS A 68 -8.20 30.34 -16.84
C LYS A 68 -7.80 30.36 -15.34
N PRO A 69 -7.29 31.47 -14.79
CA PRO A 69 -6.38 31.45 -13.62
C PRO A 69 -7.00 31.12 -12.25
N SER A 70 -8.24 31.53 -11.94
CA SER A 70 -8.76 31.44 -10.56
C SER A 70 -9.20 30.03 -10.13
N LEU A 71 -9.87 29.29 -11.01
CA LEU A 71 -10.29 27.91 -10.74
C LEU A 71 -9.11 26.93 -10.76
N LEU A 72 -8.08 27.23 -11.57
CA LEU A 72 -6.89 26.39 -11.70
C LEU A 72 -5.97 26.47 -10.48
N MET A 73 -5.85 27.64 -9.85
CA MET A 73 -5.03 27.79 -8.64
C MET A 73 -5.52 26.87 -7.50
N VAL A 74 -6.84 26.78 -7.29
CA VAL A 74 -7.42 25.88 -6.28
C VAL A 74 -7.15 24.42 -6.65
N ALA A 75 -7.33 24.05 -7.91
CA ALA A 75 -7.07 22.70 -8.39
C ALA A 75 -5.59 22.30 -8.22
N GLU A 76 -4.65 23.19 -8.52
CA GLU A 76 -3.21 22.96 -8.34
C GLU A 76 -2.84 22.71 -6.88
N VAL A 77 -3.33 23.56 -5.97
CA VAL A 77 -3.07 23.39 -4.52
C VAL A 77 -3.58 22.02 -4.04
N ILE A 78 -4.78 21.63 -4.47
CA ILE A 78 -5.35 20.31 -4.15
C ILE A 78 -4.47 19.18 -4.73
N CYS A 79 -4.02 19.29 -5.98
CA CYS A 79 -3.16 18.29 -6.63
C CYS A 79 -1.84 18.11 -5.87
N VAL A 80 -1.22 19.21 -5.44
CA VAL A 80 0.03 19.19 -4.67
C VAL A 80 -0.20 18.50 -3.33
N ILE A 81 -1.25 18.86 -2.60
CA ILE A 81 -1.58 18.25 -1.30
C ILE A 81 -1.82 16.74 -1.45
N LEU A 82 -2.60 16.33 -2.45
CA LEU A 82 -2.88 14.91 -2.72
C LEU A 82 -1.61 14.14 -3.09
N SER A 83 -0.74 14.75 -3.92
CA SER A 83 0.53 14.14 -4.33
C SER A 83 1.47 13.94 -3.15
N LEU A 84 1.60 14.95 -2.28
CA LEU A 84 2.40 14.85 -1.05
C LEU A 84 1.82 13.82 -0.09
N THR A 85 0.50 13.80 0.09
CA THR A 85 -0.17 12.80 0.94
C THR A 85 0.07 11.39 0.43
N SER A 86 -0.07 11.17 -0.88
CA SER A 86 0.20 9.88 -1.53
C SER A 86 1.65 9.44 -1.35
N PHE A 87 2.60 10.36 -1.54
CA PHE A 87 4.02 10.09 -1.40
C PHE A 87 4.41 9.75 0.05
N ILE A 88 3.92 10.54 1.01
CA ILE A 88 4.16 10.31 2.45
C ILE A 88 3.57 8.97 2.88
N TRP A 89 2.34 8.65 2.46
CA TRP A 89 1.71 7.37 2.80
C TRP A 89 2.52 6.20 2.22
N TRP A 90 2.91 6.26 0.95
CA TRP A 90 3.75 5.25 0.32
C TRP A 90 5.09 5.05 1.06
N LEU A 91 5.78 6.14 1.42
CA LEU A 91 7.03 6.05 2.18
C LEU A 91 6.80 5.48 3.60
N THR A 92 5.68 5.83 4.23
CA THR A 92 5.32 5.31 5.56
C THR A 92 5.09 3.80 5.50
N ASP A 93 4.52 3.26 4.43
CA ASP A 93 4.37 1.81 4.26
C ASP A 93 5.70 1.10 4.12
N TRP A 94 6.65 1.69 3.41
CA TRP A 94 8.00 1.14 3.35
C TRP A 94 8.65 1.08 4.73
N ILE A 95 8.56 2.16 5.50
CA ILE A 95 9.09 2.21 6.85
C ILE A 95 8.42 1.14 7.72
N ARG A 96 7.08 1.00 7.65
CA ARG A 96 6.33 -0.02 8.40
C ARG A 96 6.74 -1.44 8.03
N ILE A 97 6.89 -1.73 6.74
CA ILE A 97 7.34 -3.03 6.25
C ILE A 97 8.75 -3.31 6.75
N LEU A 98 9.68 -2.36 6.59
CA LEU A 98 11.08 -2.56 6.94
C LEU A 98 11.31 -2.64 8.47
N ALA A 99 10.55 -1.90 9.26
CA ALA A 99 10.62 -1.86 10.72
C ALA A 99 9.84 -2.99 11.42
N GLU A 100 9.26 -3.94 10.68
CA GLU A 100 8.57 -5.13 11.23
C GLU A 100 7.33 -4.82 12.08
N VAL A 101 6.79 -3.61 11.92
CA VAL A 101 5.57 -3.16 12.61
C VAL A 101 4.33 -3.28 11.73
N PHE A 102 4.46 -3.76 10.49
CA PHE A 102 3.32 -4.00 9.62
C PHE A 102 2.81 -5.43 9.76
N TYR A 103 1.57 -5.55 10.21
CA TYR A 103 0.87 -6.82 10.34
C TYR A 103 -0.01 -7.04 9.11
N ASP A 104 -0.48 -8.26 8.91
CA ASP A 104 -1.56 -8.51 7.97
C ASP A 104 -2.94 -8.30 8.61
N GLY A 105 -4.00 -8.51 7.81
CA GLY A 105 -5.40 -8.41 8.25
C GLY A 105 -5.80 -9.36 9.38
N HIS A 106 -5.02 -10.40 9.66
CA HIS A 106 -5.25 -11.28 10.82
C HIS A 106 -4.39 -10.90 12.03
N GLY A 107 -3.60 -9.83 11.95
CA GLY A 107 -2.71 -9.39 13.02
C GLY A 107 -1.44 -10.24 13.14
N VAL A 108 -1.09 -11.03 12.11
CA VAL A 108 0.16 -11.80 12.10
C VAL A 108 1.28 -10.93 11.49
N PRO A 109 2.48 -10.87 12.10
CA PRO A 109 3.59 -10.09 11.54
C PRO A 109 4.07 -10.68 10.21
N LEU A 110 4.82 -9.90 9.43
CA LEU A 110 5.44 -10.40 8.22
C LEU A 110 6.61 -11.33 8.52
N GLN A 111 6.78 -12.36 7.70
CA GLN A 111 7.88 -13.30 7.84
C GLN A 111 9.22 -12.62 7.47
N PRO A 112 10.29 -12.77 8.28
CA PRO A 112 11.57 -12.09 8.09
C PRO A 112 12.29 -12.43 6.78
N TRP A 113 13.25 -11.58 6.40
CA TRP A 113 14.12 -11.80 5.25
C TRP A 113 14.93 -13.08 5.43
N GLY A 114 14.98 -13.93 4.40
CA GLY A 114 15.79 -15.14 4.42
C GLY A 114 15.24 -16.29 5.28
N TYR A 115 13.99 -16.19 5.77
CA TYR A 115 13.35 -17.31 6.45
C TYR A 115 13.06 -18.45 5.47
N ASN A 116 13.65 -19.62 5.73
CA ASN A 116 13.45 -20.82 4.92
C ASN A 116 12.22 -21.59 5.41
N TYR A 117 11.19 -21.69 4.57
CA TYR A 117 9.99 -22.53 4.76
C TYR A 117 10.28 -24.04 4.95
N TYR A 118 11.54 -24.46 4.83
CA TYR A 118 11.94 -25.86 5.00
C TYR A 118 11.75 -26.36 6.44
N TYR A 119 11.88 -25.48 7.45
CA TYR A 119 11.79 -25.87 8.86
C TYR A 119 10.36 -26.06 9.39
N ASP A 120 9.36 -25.41 8.80
CA ASP A 120 7.94 -25.55 9.22
C ASP A 120 7.23 -26.77 8.62
N ARG A 121 7.83 -27.45 7.63
CA ARG A 121 7.27 -28.67 7.03
C ARG A 121 7.76 -29.97 7.69
N ILE A 122 8.57 -29.89 8.74
CA ILE A 122 8.92 -31.08 9.52
C ILE A 122 7.79 -31.31 10.51
N PRO A 123 6.89 -32.30 10.30
CA PRO A 123 5.91 -32.62 11.33
C PRO A 123 6.68 -33.07 12.56
N TYR A 124 6.45 -32.41 13.70
CA TYR A 124 6.90 -32.93 14.98
C TYR A 124 6.24 -34.30 15.18
N ARG A 125 6.94 -35.38 14.83
CA ARG A 125 6.60 -36.72 15.31
C ARG A 125 7.03 -36.75 16.78
N LEU A 126 6.07 -36.53 17.67
CA LEU A 126 6.10 -37.04 19.03
C LEU A 126 5.47 -38.43 19.04
#